data_AF-A0A7W2TDC4-F1
#
_entry.id   AF-A0A7W2TDC4-F1
#
_cell.length_a   1.000
_cell.length_b   1.000
_cell.length_c   1.000
_cell.angle_alpha   90.00
_cell.angle_beta   90.00
_cell.angle_gamma   90.00
#
_symmetry.space_group_name_H-M   'P 1'
#
loop_
_entity.id
_entity.type
_entity.pdbx_description
1 polymer ?
#
loop_
_entity_poly.entity_id
_entity_poly.type
_entity_poly.pdbx_seq_one_letter_code
_entity_poly.pdbx_strand_id
1 'polypeptide(L)'
;MDIVEKFRVQSKKRIINTVLALMFWIPALAISYYDLTFSFIPMRMDYFDLILKALGLVFIVLAYRNSLCPKCDSIAGNGWAVDECKSCGVKLT
;
A
#
# COMPACT_ATOMS: atom_id res chain seq x y z
N MET A 1 15.77 -4.47 -19.22
CA MET A 1 14.53 -3.73 -18.95
C MET A 1 14.94 -2.35 -18.48
N ASP A 2 14.44 -1.31 -19.15
CA ASP A 2 14.82 0.09 -18.88
C ASP A 2 14.40 0.51 -17.45
N ILE A 3 15.14 1.42 -16.82
CA ILE A 3 14.85 1.95 -15.48
C ILE A 3 13.46 2.59 -15.47
N VAL A 4 13.11 3.30 -16.54
CA VAL A 4 11.81 3.94 -16.76
C VAL A 4 10.69 2.89 -16.85
N GLU A 5 10.91 1.82 -17.60
CA GLU A 5 9.92 0.75 -17.77
C GLU A 5 9.69 -0.02 -16.46
N LYS A 6 10.76 -0.31 -15.71
CA LYS A 6 10.69 -0.92 -14.38
C LYS A 6 9.90 -0.03 -13.42
N PHE A 7 10.18 1.27 -13.39
CA PHE A 7 9.48 2.21 -12.52
C PHE A 7 8.01 2.39 -12.90
N ARG A 8 7.67 2.35 -14.19
CA ARG A 8 6.28 2.39 -14.66
C ARG A 8 5.48 1.18 -14.18
N VAL A 9 6.06 -0.02 -14.23
CA VAL A 9 5.43 -1.24 -13.71
C VAL A 9 5.29 -1.18 -12.18
N GLN A 10 6.33 -0.73 -11.48
CA GLN A 10 6.29 -0.53 -10.02
C GLN A 10 5.22 0.48 -9.62
N SER A 11 5.13 1.61 -10.32
CA SER A 11 4.12 2.65 -10.08
C SER A 11 2.71 2.08 -10.19
N LYS A 12 2.38 1.34 -11.26
CA LYS A 12 1.08 0.66 -11.38
C LYS A 12 0.81 -0.31 -10.23
N LYS A 13 1.79 -1.11 -9.83
CA LYS A 13 1.66 -2.04 -8.70
C LYS A 13 1.46 -1.31 -7.37
N ARG A 14 2.14 -0.17 -7.17
CA ARG A 14 1.94 0.70 -6.00
C ARG A 14 0.50 1.19 -5.91
N ILE A 15 -0.10 1.61 -7.03
CA ILE A 15 -1.52 2.02 -7.09
C ILE A 15 -2.41 0.87 -6.63
N ILE A 16 -2.27 -0.29 -7.27
CA ILE A 16 -3.10 -1.47 -6.99
C ILE A 16 -2.97 -1.88 -5.52
N ASN A 17 -1.74 -1.97 -5.00
CA ASN A 17 -1.49 -2.33 -3.61
C ASN A 17 -2.03 -1.29 -2.63
N THR A 18 -1.97 0.01 -2.95
CA THR A 18 -2.57 1.07 -2.11
C THR A 18 -4.09 0.91 -2.06
N VAL A 19 -4.74 0.64 -3.19
CA VAL A 19 -6.20 0.43 -3.25
C VAL A 19 -6.60 -0.82 -2.46
N LEU A 20 -5.86 -1.93 -2.60
CA LEU A 20 -6.11 -3.14 -1.83
C LEU A 20 -5.90 -2.90 -0.33
N ALA A 21 -4.83 -2.21 0.07
CA ALA A 21 -4.61 -1.85 1.46
C ALA A 21 -5.80 -1.06 2.05
N LEU A 22 -6.30 -0.06 1.32
CA LEU A 22 -7.45 0.74 1.74
C LEU A 22 -8.73 -0.11 1.83
N MET A 23 -8.94 -1.05 0.90
CA MET A 23 -10.10 -1.95 0.93
C MET A 23 -10.15 -2.79 2.21
N PHE A 24 -9.00 -3.18 2.77
CA PHE A 24 -8.94 -3.91 4.04
C PHE A 24 -8.97 -2.97 5.26
N TRP A 25 -8.30 -1.81 5.19
CA TRP A 25 -8.20 -0.91 6.34
C TRP A 25 -9.45 -0.08 6.59
N ILE A 26 -10.20 0.33 5.55
CA ILE A 26 -11.43 1.12 5.73
C ILE A 26 -12.48 0.35 6.56
N PRO A 27 -12.81 -0.92 6.24
CA PRO A 27 -13.73 -1.70 7.06
C PRO A 27 -13.18 -1.97 8.46
N ALA A 28 -11.89 -2.24 8.61
CA ALA A 28 -11.26 -2.44 9.92
C ALA A 28 -11.40 -1.19 10.82
N LEU A 29 -11.11 -0.02 10.27
CA LEU A 29 -11.32 1.27 10.93
C LEU A 29 -12.78 1.50 11.29
N ALA A 30 -13.72 1.15 10.40
CA ALA A 30 -15.15 1.26 10.69
C ALA A 30 -15.57 0.36 11.86
N ILE A 31 -15.10 -0.89 11.91
CA ILE A 31 -15.37 -1.82 13.03
C ILE A 31 -14.85 -1.23 14.34
N SER A 32 -13.60 -0.74 14.33
CA SER A 32 -12.96 -0.15 15.51
C SER A 32 -13.63 1.15 15.98
N TYR A 33 -14.10 1.99 15.04
CA TYR A 33 -14.64 3.32 15.36
C TYR A 33 -16.10 3.27 15.84
N TYR A 34 -16.92 2.42 15.22
CA TYR A 34 -18.34 2.29 15.57
C TYR A 34 -18.60 1.27 16.69
N ASP A 35 -17.54 0.70 17.27
CA ASP A 35 -17.60 -0.33 18.31
C ASP A 35 -18.61 -1.43 17.95
N LEU A 36 -18.49 -1.93 16.71
CA LEU A 36 -19.39 -2.95 16.16
C LEU A 36 -19.08 -4.31 16.79
N THR A 37 -19.31 -4.46 18.10
CA THR A 37 -19.04 -5.66 18.91
C THR A 37 -20.15 -6.70 18.80
N PHE A 38 -20.74 -6.87 17.62
CA PHE A 38 -21.74 -7.90 17.38
C PHE A 38 -21.07 -9.18 16.90
N SER A 39 -21.40 -10.32 17.48
CA SER A 39 -20.92 -11.62 17.02
C SER A 39 -21.63 -12.02 15.73
N PHE A 40 -20.93 -11.94 14.59
CA PHE A 40 -21.39 -12.46 13.30
C PHE A 40 -20.51 -13.66 12.93
N ILE A 41 -21.09 -14.87 12.82
CA ILE A 41 -20.40 -16.14 12.50
C ILE A 41 -19.27 -16.46 13.52
N PRO A 42 -19.49 -17.38 14.49
CA PRO A 42 -18.85 -17.58 15.83
C PRO A 42 -17.57 -16.83 16.28
N MET A 43 -17.20 -15.73 15.66
CA MET A 43 -15.93 -15.03 15.74
C MET A 43 -16.24 -13.62 16.24
N ARG A 44 -15.49 -13.18 17.24
CA ARG A 44 -15.59 -11.80 17.72
C ARG A 44 -15.08 -10.86 16.62
N MET A 45 -15.79 -9.76 16.40
CA MET A 45 -15.42 -8.74 15.42
C MET A 45 -14.02 -8.16 15.68
N ASP A 46 -13.54 -8.19 16.92
CA ASP A 46 -12.17 -7.82 17.30
C ASP A 46 -11.11 -8.66 16.55
N TYR A 47 -11.33 -9.97 16.42
CA TYR A 47 -10.42 -10.84 15.67
C TYR A 47 -10.50 -10.57 14.17
N PHE A 48 -11.70 -10.26 13.67
CA PHE A 48 -11.89 -9.93 12.27
C PHE A 48 -11.21 -8.60 11.90
N ASP A 49 -11.32 -7.58 12.76
CA ASP A 49 -10.58 -6.30 12.64
C ASP A 49 -9.06 -6.54 12.59
N LEU A 50 -8.54 -7.39 13.48
CA LEU A 50 -7.12 -7.70 13.52
C LEU A 50 -6.63 -8.41 12.24
N ILE A 51 -7.44 -9.33 11.71
CA ILE A 51 -7.16 -10.02 10.42
C ILE A 51 -7.15 -9.02 9.27
N LEU A 52 -8.14 -8.13 9.19
CA LEU A 52 -8.20 -7.10 8.15
C LEU A 52 -7.00 -6.14 8.22
N LYS A 53 -6.63 -5.70 9.42
CA LYS A 53 -5.43 -4.86 9.62
C LYS A 53 -4.16 -5.58 9.18
N ALA A 54 -4.00 -6.85 9.54
CA ALA A 54 -2.86 -7.67 9.14
C ALA A 54 -2.77 -7.85 7.62
N LEU A 55 -3.89 -8.18 6.96
CA LEU A 55 -3.95 -8.30 5.50
C LEU A 55 -3.62 -6.97 4.81
N GLY A 56 -4.20 -5.87 5.28
CA GLY A 56 -3.91 -4.54 4.76
C GLY A 56 -2.44 -4.15 4.93
N LEU A 57 -1.81 -4.52 6.06
CA LEU A 57 -0.39 -4.26 6.32
C LEU A 57 0.51 -4.90 5.24
N VAL A 58 0.19 -6.12 4.79
CA VAL A 58 0.94 -6.78 3.71
C VAL A 58 0.91 -5.93 2.44
N PHE A 59 -0.25 -5.42 2.07
CA PHE A 59 -0.39 -4.55 0.89
C PHE A 59 0.29 -3.19 1.07
N ILE A 60 0.31 -2.63 2.29
CA ILE A 60 1.09 -1.42 2.61
C ILE A 60 2.58 -1.66 2.39
N VAL A 61 3.12 -2.79 2.88
CA VAL A 61 4.54 -3.15 2.68
C VAL A 61 4.86 -3.36 1.20
N LEU A 62 3.96 -4.00 0.44
CA LEU A 62 4.13 -4.16 -1.01
C LEU A 62 4.05 -2.81 -1.73
N ALA A 63 3.14 -1.92 -1.35
CA ALA A 63 3.06 -0.57 -1.90
C ALA A 63 4.34 0.23 -1.63
N TYR A 64 4.90 0.11 -0.43
CA TYR A 64 6.18 0.71 -0.05
C TYR A 64 7.34 0.17 -0.89
N ARG A 65 7.47 -1.15 -1.05
CA ARG A 65 8.53 -1.72 -1.90
C ARG A 65 8.43 -1.27 -3.36
N ASN A 66 7.21 -1.04 -3.84
CA ASN A 66 6.96 -0.53 -5.19
C ASN A 66 7.04 1.00 -5.31
N SER A 67 7.28 1.75 -4.22
CA SER A 67 7.57 3.19 -4.25
C SER A 67 9.06 3.51 -4.26
N LEU A 68 9.91 2.49 -4.08
CA LEU A 68 11.37 2.63 -4.11
C LEU A 68 11.86 2.83 -5.55
N CYS A 69 12.86 3.69 -5.69
CA CYS A 69 13.54 3.93 -6.95
C CYS A 69 14.38 2.68 -7.32
N PRO A 70 14.23 2.13 -8.54
CA PRO A 70 14.94 0.92 -8.95
C PRO A 70 16.46 1.07 -9.08
N LYS A 71 17.00 2.29 -8.96
CA LYS A 71 18.45 2.57 -9.02
C LYS A 71 19.10 2.69 -7.64
N CYS A 72 18.44 3.35 -6.69
CA CYS A 72 19.04 3.67 -5.39
C CYS A 72 18.27 3.08 -4.19
N ASP A 73 17.21 2.31 -4.44
CA ASP A 73 16.34 1.68 -3.42
C ASP A 73 15.80 2.62 -2.33
N SER A 74 15.85 3.93 -2.57
CA SER A 74 15.24 4.95 -1.73
C SER A 74 13.89 5.38 -2.30
N ILE A 75 13.05 6.01 -1.49
CA ILE A 75 11.73 6.49 -1.93
C ILE A 75 11.91 7.43 -3.13
N ALA A 76 11.28 7.10 -4.26
CA ALA A 76 11.45 7.86 -5.50
C ALA A 76 10.90 9.29 -5.37
N GLY A 77 9.79 9.47 -4.64
CA GLY A 77 9.18 10.76 -4.39
C GLY A 77 7.85 10.65 -3.65
N ASN A 78 7.24 11.81 -3.42
CA ASN A 78 5.91 11.91 -2.80
C ASN A 78 4.86 12.08 -3.90
N GLY A 79 3.70 11.44 -3.76
CA GLY A 79 2.61 11.51 -4.74
C GLY A 79 2.62 10.37 -5.78
N TRP A 80 1.77 10.50 -6.80
CA TRP A 80 1.45 9.44 -7.77
C TRP A 80 2.15 9.62 -9.12
N ALA A 81 2.51 10.86 -9.46
CA ALA A 81 3.33 11.19 -10.62
C ALA A 81 4.72 11.60 -10.13
N VAL A 82 5.73 10.79 -10.44
CA VAL A 82 7.12 11.03 -10.04
C VAL A 82 7.96 10.94 -11.29
N ASP A 83 8.37 12.10 -11.81
CA ASP A 83 9.16 12.19 -13.04
C ASP A 83 10.65 12.04 -12.80
N GLU A 84 11.10 12.35 -11.58
CA GLU A 84 12.49 12.26 -11.18
C GLU A 84 12.60 11.74 -9.74
N CYS A 85 13.59 10.87 -9.50
CA CYS A 85 13.87 10.41 -8.16
C CYS A 85 14.48 11.52 -7.31
N LYS A 86 13.82 11.92 -6.22
CA LYS A 86 14.32 12.97 -5.31
C LYS A 86 15.66 12.66 -4.66
N SER A 87 16.02 11.39 -4.51
CA SER A 87 17.26 11.00 -3.84
C SER A 87 18.46 10.86 -4.78
N CYS A 88 18.25 10.41 -6.04
CA CYS A 88 19.34 10.15 -6.98
C CYS A 88 19.30 10.96 -8.27
N GLY A 89 18.28 11.81 -8.47
CA GLY A 89 18.15 12.70 -9.62
C GLY A 89 17.95 11.99 -10.97
N VAL A 90 17.58 10.70 -10.95
CA VAL A 90 17.35 9.96 -12.19
C VAL A 90 15.93 10.18 -12.68
N LYS A 91 15.81 10.46 -13.97
CA LYS A 91 14.52 10.53 -14.66
C LYS A 91 13.86 9.16 -14.71
N LEU A 92 12.62 9.12 -14.25
CA LEU A 92 11.80 7.92 -14.09
C LEU A 92 10.60 7.90 -15.07
N THR A 93 10.37 9.01 -15.78
CA THR A 93 9.39 9.17 -16.86
C THR A 93 10.05 9.73 -18.11
#